data_AF-A0A7S4AF86-F1
#
_entry.id   AF-A0A7S4AF86-F1
#
_cell.length_a   1.000
_cell.length_b   1.000
_cell.length_c   1.000
_cell.angle_alpha   90.00
_cell.angle_beta   90.00
_cell.angle_gamma   90.00
#
_symmetry.space_group_name_H-M   'P 1'
#
loop_
_entity.id
_entity.type
_entity.pdbx_description
1 polymer ?
#
loop_
_entity_poly.entity_id
_entity_poly.type
_entity_poly.pdbx_seq_one_letter_code
_entity_poly.pdbx_strand_id
1 'polypeptide(L)'
;MGSQGLSTAGQPAVSRHSVSTVQSGAIGDHNNTLSSVDDHSIPPATAPSSSSPQFLAQLNGSLDKFWKEQLSSVQELKGQTEQDFKTHNDLPLARIKRIMKSDEDVRMISAEAPVLFAKACELFILDLSIRSWNYSQLHKRRTLQKEDIREAIQKTDIFDFLVDVI
;
A
#
# COMPACT_ATOMS: atom_id res chain seq x y z
N MET A 1 -37.09 45.07 21.00
CA MET A 1 -37.22 44.62 22.41
C MET A 1 -36.85 43.16 22.44
N GLY A 2 -35.77 42.68 23.05
CA GLY A 2 -34.69 43.29 23.80
C GLY A 2 -33.65 42.19 24.12
N SER A 3 -32.41 42.64 24.32
CA SER A 3 -31.48 42.20 25.38
C SER A 3 -31.07 40.72 25.42
N GLN A 4 -29.84 40.37 25.00
CA GLN A 4 -28.60 40.36 25.80
C GLN A 4 -28.49 39.22 26.83
N GLY A 5 -27.34 38.54 26.81
CA GLY A 5 -26.92 37.60 27.85
C GLY A 5 -25.59 36.91 27.55
N LEU A 6 -24.48 37.66 27.63
CA LEU A 6 -23.12 37.12 27.84
C LEU A 6 -23.07 36.34 29.16
N SER A 7 -22.31 35.23 29.23
CA SER A 7 -21.46 35.01 30.42
C SER A 7 -20.31 34.02 30.18
N THR A 8 -19.18 34.44 30.74
CA THR A 8 -17.79 33.95 30.74
C THR A 8 -17.50 32.87 31.79
N ALA A 9 -16.25 32.38 31.74
CA ALA A 9 -15.48 31.61 32.76
C ALA A 9 -15.53 30.08 32.60
N GLY A 10 -14.44 29.33 32.74
CA GLY A 10 -13.08 29.66 33.13
C GLY A 10 -12.21 28.41 32.97
N GLN A 11 -10.95 28.61 32.61
CA GLN A 11 -9.91 27.56 32.65
C GLN A 11 -9.63 27.14 34.10
N PRO A 12 -9.19 25.90 34.33
CA PRO A 12 -8.29 25.60 35.44
C PRO A 12 -6.89 25.26 34.92
N ALA A 13 -5.90 26.01 35.41
CA ALA A 13 -4.48 25.75 35.29
C ALA A 13 -3.92 25.42 36.68
N VAL A 14 -3.45 24.20 36.92
CA VAL A 14 -2.52 23.78 37.99
C VAL A 14 -2.11 22.32 37.67
N SER A 15 -0.92 21.78 37.91
CA SER A 15 0.27 22.24 38.63
C SER A 15 1.49 21.46 38.13
N ARG A 16 2.64 22.13 38.08
CA ARG A 16 3.95 21.56 37.76
C ARG A 16 4.47 20.76 38.96
N HIS A 17 4.85 19.50 38.76
CA HIS A 17 5.68 18.80 39.72
C HIS A 17 7.16 19.07 39.44
N SER A 18 7.78 19.80 40.36
CA SER A 18 9.21 19.98 40.50
C SER A 18 9.85 18.67 40.95
N VAL A 19 10.78 18.14 40.17
CA VAL A 19 11.70 17.08 40.61
C VAL A 19 13.07 17.72 40.75
N SER A 20 13.58 17.83 41.98
CA SER A 20 14.99 18.09 42.20
C SER A 20 15.46 17.58 43.56
N THR A 21 16.70 17.12 43.56
CA THR A 21 17.58 16.82 44.70
C THR A 21 17.61 15.35 45.16
N VAL A 22 18.54 14.59 44.57
CA VAL A 22 19.31 13.60 45.34
C VAL A 22 20.79 13.83 45.03
N GLN A 23 21.52 14.29 46.04
CA GLN A 23 22.95 14.56 46.01
C GLN A 23 23.70 13.27 46.40
N SER A 24 24.56 12.79 45.51
CA SER A 24 25.48 11.67 45.74
C SER A 24 26.79 12.18 46.37
N GLY A 25 27.34 11.41 47.30
CA GLY A 25 28.71 11.60 47.79
C GLY A 25 29.03 10.72 49.00
N ALA A 26 29.44 9.46 48.76
CA ALA A 26 30.21 8.68 49.72
C ALA A 26 31.14 7.70 48.99
N ILE A 27 32.40 7.76 49.41
CA ILE A 27 33.60 7.06 48.94
C ILE A 27 33.60 5.62 49.46
N GLY A 28 34.10 4.67 48.67
CA GLY A 28 34.35 3.30 49.11
C GLY A 28 35.09 2.49 48.06
N ASP A 29 36.36 2.22 48.34
CA ASP A 29 37.32 1.51 47.50
C ASP A 29 37.13 -0.02 47.42
N HIS A 30 37.84 -0.60 46.44
CA HIS A 30 38.42 -1.96 46.40
C HIS A 30 37.58 -3.17 45.91
N ASN A 31 37.98 -3.59 44.70
CA ASN A 31 38.41 -4.96 44.32
C ASN A 31 37.36 -6.05 44.00
N ASN A 32 37.59 -6.63 42.81
CA ASN A 32 37.56 -8.07 42.48
C ASN A 32 36.41 -8.63 41.61
N THR A 33 36.85 -9.31 40.53
CA THR A 33 36.21 -10.40 39.76
C THR A 33 34.87 -10.15 39.03
N LEU A 34 34.92 -10.07 37.69
CA LEU A 34 34.32 -11.08 36.79
C LEU A 34 34.64 -10.73 35.33
N SER A 35 35.39 -11.58 34.65
CA SER A 35 35.51 -11.59 33.20
C SER A 35 34.16 -11.98 32.59
N SER A 36 33.33 -11.00 32.24
CA SER A 36 32.19 -11.22 31.34
C SER A 36 32.69 -11.17 29.90
N VAL A 37 32.70 -12.35 29.29
CA VAL A 37 32.39 -12.52 27.87
C VAL A 37 31.21 -11.61 27.51
N ASP A 38 31.37 -10.76 26.50
CA ASP A 38 30.33 -10.34 25.54
C ASP A 38 30.79 -9.07 24.79
N ASP A 39 31.31 -9.24 23.58
CA ASP A 39 31.10 -8.27 22.50
C ASP A 39 30.93 -9.05 21.19
N HIS A 40 29.85 -9.85 21.12
CA HIS A 40 29.28 -10.20 19.83
C HIS A 40 28.41 -9.02 19.43
N SER A 41 28.97 -8.18 18.55
CA SER A 41 28.25 -7.13 17.85
C SER A 41 26.96 -7.72 17.27
N ILE A 42 25.82 -7.37 17.87
CA ILE A 42 24.50 -7.67 17.31
C ILE A 42 24.46 -6.92 15.97
N PRO A 43 24.39 -7.60 14.81
CA PRO A 43 24.26 -6.88 13.55
C PRO A 43 22.97 -6.06 13.62
N PRO A 44 22.98 -4.78 13.16
CA PRO A 44 21.77 -3.97 13.17
C PRO A 44 20.72 -4.70 12.36
N ALA A 45 19.51 -4.83 12.92
CA ALA A 45 18.38 -5.46 12.26
C ALA A 45 18.25 -4.93 10.83
N THR A 46 18.58 -5.78 9.86
CA THR A 46 18.63 -5.44 8.45
C THR A 46 17.28 -4.83 8.07
N ALA A 47 17.27 -3.57 7.62
CA ALA A 47 16.05 -2.94 7.13
C ALA A 47 15.42 -3.87 6.07
N PRO A 48 14.09 -4.09 6.11
CA PRO A 48 13.45 -5.00 5.16
C PRO A 48 13.64 -4.43 3.75
N SER A 49 14.36 -5.17 2.90
CA SER A 49 14.69 -4.74 1.54
C SER A 49 13.68 -5.31 0.55
N SER A 50 13.28 -4.49 -0.44
CA SER A 50 12.43 -4.91 -1.56
C SER A 50 13.08 -5.98 -2.44
N SER A 51 14.40 -6.14 -2.34
CA SER A 51 15.17 -7.17 -3.07
C SER A 51 15.40 -8.43 -2.24
N SER A 52 14.87 -8.51 -1.02
CA SER A 52 15.04 -9.70 -0.19
C SER A 52 14.32 -10.92 -0.80
N PRO A 53 14.94 -12.11 -0.79
CA PRO A 53 14.29 -13.32 -1.32
C PRO A 53 12.94 -13.61 -0.66
N GLN A 54 12.80 -13.31 0.63
CA GLN A 54 11.56 -13.51 1.39
C GLN A 54 10.42 -12.61 0.89
N PHE A 55 10.71 -11.33 0.66
CA PHE A 55 9.72 -10.39 0.12
C PHE A 55 9.27 -10.81 -1.28
N LEU A 56 10.21 -11.13 -2.16
CA LEU A 56 9.91 -11.55 -3.52
C LEU A 56 9.11 -12.85 -3.56
N ALA A 57 9.43 -13.83 -2.70
CA ALA A 57 8.66 -15.06 -2.58
C ALA A 57 7.23 -14.80 -2.11
N GLN A 58 7.03 -13.90 -1.14
CA GLN A 58 5.70 -13.52 -0.64
C GLN A 58 4.88 -12.79 -1.71
N LEU A 59 5.49 -11.85 -2.42
CA LEU A 59 4.84 -11.12 -3.52
C LEU A 59 4.43 -12.09 -4.63
N ASN A 60 5.37 -12.91 -5.11
CA ASN A 60 5.10 -13.88 -6.17
C ASN A 60 4.04 -14.91 -5.75
N GLY A 61 4.09 -15.40 -4.50
CA GLY A 61 3.07 -16.31 -3.99
C GLY A 61 1.67 -15.68 -3.94
N SER A 62 1.58 -14.39 -3.60
CA SER A 62 0.31 -13.64 -3.59
C SER A 62 -0.24 -13.47 -5.01
N LEU A 63 0.63 -13.14 -5.97
CA LEU A 63 0.26 -12.97 -7.38
C LEU A 63 -0.11 -14.29 -8.04
N ASP A 64 0.63 -15.36 -7.79
CA ASP A 64 0.33 -16.70 -8.31
C ASP A 64 -1.03 -17.19 -7.85
N LYS A 65 -1.35 -16.99 -6.56
CA LYS A 65 -2.66 -17.32 -6.02
C LYS A 65 -3.75 -16.50 -6.72
N PHE A 66 -3.57 -15.19 -6.81
CA PHE A 66 -4.51 -14.29 -7.49
C PHE A 66 -4.76 -14.71 -8.94
N TRP A 67 -3.71 -14.91 -9.75
CA TRP A 67 -3.85 -15.25 -11.16
C TRP A 67 -4.47 -16.63 -11.37
N LYS A 68 -4.20 -17.60 -10.49
CA LYS A 68 -4.88 -18.92 -10.51
C LYS A 68 -6.38 -18.77 -10.24
N GLU A 69 -6.75 -18.01 -9.23
CA GLU A 69 -8.16 -17.76 -8.88
C GLU A 69 -8.90 -17.02 -9.99
N GLN A 70 -8.29 -15.97 -10.56
CA GLN A 70 -8.87 -15.22 -11.67
C GLN A 70 -9.00 -16.07 -12.94
N LEU A 71 -8.01 -16.91 -13.25
CA LEU A 71 -8.09 -17.81 -14.40
C LEU A 71 -9.23 -18.81 -14.25
N SER A 72 -9.41 -19.41 -13.07
CA SER A 72 -10.55 -20.29 -12.77
C SER A 72 -11.88 -19.55 -12.93
N SER A 73 -11.99 -18.35 -12.37
CA SER A 73 -13.19 -17.52 -12.50
C SER A 73 -13.53 -17.22 -13.96
N VAL A 74 -12.54 -16.83 -14.78
CA VAL A 74 -12.77 -16.58 -16.23
C VAL A 74 -13.15 -17.85 -16.98
N GLN A 75 -12.65 -19.02 -16.57
CA GLN A 75 -13.02 -20.30 -17.18
C GLN A 75 -14.45 -20.72 -16.86
N GLU A 76 -14.96 -20.40 -15.67
CA GLU A 76 -16.35 -20.66 -15.27
C GLU A 76 -17.36 -19.81 -16.06
N LEU A 77 -16.93 -18.65 -16.56
CA LEU A 77 -17.74 -17.79 -17.44
C LEU A 77 -17.89 -18.34 -18.87
N LYS A 78 -17.16 -19.41 -19.23
CA LYS A 78 -17.26 -20.03 -20.56
C LYS A 78 -18.66 -20.62 -20.77
N GLY A 79 -19.38 -20.06 -21.74
CA GLY A 79 -20.77 -20.45 -22.07
C GLY A 79 -21.81 -19.38 -21.77
N GLN A 80 -21.40 -18.26 -21.16
CA GLN A 80 -22.26 -17.09 -20.96
C GLN A 80 -22.34 -16.22 -22.22
N THR A 81 -23.44 -15.48 -22.36
CA THR A 81 -23.73 -14.64 -23.53
C THR A 81 -23.03 -13.29 -23.44
N GLU A 82 -22.88 -12.60 -24.58
CA GLU A 82 -22.32 -11.23 -24.64
C GLU A 82 -23.05 -10.24 -23.69
N GLN A 83 -24.31 -10.52 -23.37
CA GLN A 83 -25.12 -9.69 -22.48
C GLN A 83 -24.76 -9.87 -21.00
N ASP A 84 -24.31 -11.06 -20.62
CA ASP A 84 -23.87 -11.36 -19.26
C ASP A 84 -22.57 -10.60 -18.96
N PHE A 85 -21.65 -10.56 -19.93
CA PHE A 85 -20.44 -9.74 -19.83
C PHE A 85 -20.74 -8.24 -19.69
N LYS A 86 -21.76 -7.72 -20.37
CA LYS A 86 -22.13 -6.30 -20.24
C LYS A 86 -22.72 -5.95 -18.87
N THR A 87 -23.29 -6.93 -18.18
CA THR A 87 -23.99 -6.75 -16.90
C THR A 87 -23.06 -6.95 -15.70
N HIS A 88 -22.01 -7.78 -15.86
CA HIS A 88 -21.05 -8.12 -14.80
C HIS A 88 -19.79 -7.26 -14.75
N ASN A 89 -19.69 -6.19 -15.55
CA ASN A 89 -18.52 -5.30 -15.54
C ASN A 89 -18.71 -4.13 -14.55
N ASP A 90 -17.81 -4.01 -13.58
CA ASP A 90 -17.78 -2.89 -12.62
C ASP A 90 -17.42 -1.55 -13.29
N LEU A 91 -16.76 -1.60 -14.45
CA LEU A 91 -16.32 -0.42 -15.19
C LEU A 91 -17.30 -0.05 -16.32
N PRO A 92 -17.70 1.23 -16.44
CA PRO A 92 -18.67 1.66 -17.43
C PRO A 92 -18.10 1.64 -18.87
N LEU A 93 -18.64 0.75 -19.72
CA LEU A 93 -18.18 0.56 -21.10
C LEU A 93 -18.15 1.85 -21.94
N ALA A 94 -19.13 2.74 -21.73
CA ALA A 94 -19.16 4.03 -22.43
C ALA A 94 -17.94 4.91 -22.09
N ARG A 95 -17.44 4.84 -20.85
CA ARG A 95 -16.27 5.61 -20.41
C ARG A 95 -14.99 5.02 -21.01
N ILE A 96 -14.88 3.69 -21.01
CA ILE A 96 -13.78 2.96 -21.67
C ILE A 96 -13.72 3.32 -23.15
N LYS A 97 -14.85 3.22 -23.87
CA LYS A 97 -14.94 3.59 -25.28
C LYS A 97 -14.52 5.04 -25.52
N ARG A 98 -14.87 5.97 -24.63
CA ARG A 98 -14.49 7.37 -24.74
C ARG A 98 -12.99 7.59 -24.55
N ILE A 99 -12.34 6.87 -23.64
CA ILE A 99 -10.88 6.90 -23.45
C ILE A 99 -10.20 6.33 -24.69
N MET A 100 -10.66 5.19 -25.22
CA MET A 100 -10.11 4.63 -26.47
C MET A 100 -10.25 5.59 -27.67
N LYS A 101 -11.26 6.46 -27.65
CA LYS A 101 -11.54 7.48 -28.68
C LYS A 101 -10.85 8.83 -28.45
N SER A 102 -10.08 8.99 -27.37
CA SER A 102 -9.30 10.23 -27.19
C SER A 102 -8.09 10.30 -28.12
N ASP A 103 -7.70 9.16 -28.68
CA ASP A 103 -6.73 9.08 -29.77
C ASP A 103 -7.44 9.38 -31.10
N GLU A 104 -6.97 10.42 -31.81
CA GLU A 104 -7.55 10.93 -33.05
C GLU A 104 -7.51 9.90 -34.19
N ASP A 105 -6.55 8.97 -34.16
CA ASP A 105 -6.39 7.95 -35.19
C ASP A 105 -7.39 6.79 -35.05
N VAL A 106 -8.09 6.69 -33.90
CA VAL A 106 -9.04 5.60 -33.63
C VAL A 106 -10.43 5.91 -34.19
N ARG A 107 -10.73 5.41 -35.39
CA ARG A 107 -12.01 5.65 -36.09
C ARG A 107 -13.16 4.72 -35.75
N MET A 108 -12.93 3.43 -35.57
CA MET A 108 -13.97 2.47 -35.17
C MET A 108 -13.46 1.55 -34.08
N ILE A 109 -14.36 1.11 -33.20
CA ILE A 109 -14.05 0.21 -32.09
C ILE A 109 -15.10 -0.89 -32.10
N SER A 110 -14.65 -2.15 -32.16
CA SER A 110 -15.53 -3.32 -32.04
C SER A 110 -16.30 -3.29 -30.72
N ALA A 111 -17.54 -3.80 -30.70
CA ALA A 111 -18.34 -3.88 -29.48
C ALA A 111 -17.68 -4.75 -28.39
N GLU A 112 -16.86 -5.73 -28.78
CA GLU A 112 -16.16 -6.64 -27.88
C GLU A 112 -14.97 -5.99 -27.17
N ALA A 113 -14.32 -5.00 -27.80
CA ALA A 113 -13.09 -4.42 -27.26
C ALA A 113 -13.31 -3.68 -25.92
N PRO A 114 -14.34 -2.83 -25.74
CA PRO A 114 -14.63 -2.23 -24.43
C PRO A 114 -14.95 -3.26 -23.34
N VAL A 115 -15.56 -4.39 -23.69
CA VAL A 115 -15.88 -5.47 -22.75
C VAL A 115 -14.60 -6.16 -22.28
N LEU A 116 -13.67 -6.45 -23.20
CA LEU A 116 -12.36 -7.01 -22.85
C LEU A 116 -11.53 -6.03 -22.01
N PHE A 117 -11.53 -4.75 -22.38
CA PHE A 117 -10.84 -3.71 -21.60
C PHE A 117 -11.43 -3.56 -20.20
N ALA A 118 -12.73 -3.68 -20.02
CA ALA A 118 -13.34 -3.62 -18.70
C ALA A 118 -12.75 -4.71 -17.78
N LYS A 119 -12.69 -5.97 -18.27
CA LYS A 119 -12.09 -7.05 -17.49
C LYS A 119 -10.58 -6.91 -17.33
N ALA A 120 -9.87 -6.49 -18.37
CA ALA A 120 -8.42 -6.29 -18.31
C ALA A 120 -8.05 -5.17 -17.31
N CYS A 121 -8.80 -4.07 -17.29
CA CYS A 121 -8.61 -2.97 -16.35
C CYS A 121 -8.91 -3.40 -14.90
N GLU A 122 -9.94 -4.21 -14.66
CA GLU A 122 -10.22 -4.79 -13.35
C GLU A 122 -9.02 -5.61 -12.85
N LEU A 123 -8.52 -6.54 -13.69
CA LEU A 123 -7.37 -7.38 -13.35
C LEU A 123 -6.10 -6.56 -13.15
N PHE A 124 -5.87 -5.56 -13.99
CA PHE A 124 -4.73 -4.65 -13.89
C PHE A 124 -4.74 -3.86 -12.57
N ILE A 125 -5.90 -3.30 -12.18
CA ILE A 125 -6.05 -2.57 -10.92
C ILE A 125 -5.76 -3.49 -9.74
N LEU A 126 -6.26 -4.72 -9.75
CA LEU A 126 -6.04 -5.69 -8.68
C LEU A 126 -4.57 -6.13 -8.58
N ASP A 127 -3.94 -6.48 -9.70
CA ASP A 127 -2.53 -6.88 -9.75
C ASP A 127 -1.61 -5.76 -9.24
N LEU A 128 -1.79 -4.53 -9.75
CA LEU A 128 -1.05 -3.35 -9.28
C LEU A 128 -1.30 -3.07 -7.80
N SER A 129 -2.55 -3.25 -7.32
CA SER A 129 -2.90 -3.06 -5.91
C SER A 129 -2.20 -4.09 -5.02
N ILE A 130 -2.12 -5.37 -5.41
CA ILE A 130 -1.41 -6.42 -4.67
C ILE A 130 0.07 -6.08 -4.56
N ARG A 131 0.71 -5.70 -5.68
CA ARG A 131 2.12 -5.29 -5.70
C ARG A 131 2.36 -4.10 -4.78
N SER A 132 1.59 -3.04 -4.95
CA SER A 132 1.72 -1.81 -4.16
C SER A 132 1.46 -2.06 -2.67
N TRP A 133 0.48 -2.90 -2.34
CA TRP A 133 0.20 -3.25 -0.94
C TRP A 133 1.36 -3.97 -0.26
N ASN A 134 2.10 -4.83 -0.98
CA ASN A 134 3.29 -5.47 -0.43
C ASN A 134 4.37 -4.44 -0.05
N TYR A 135 4.56 -3.37 -0.83
CA TYR A 135 5.47 -2.27 -0.45
C TYR A 135 4.97 -1.48 0.76
N SER A 136 3.65 -1.24 0.89
CA SER A 136 3.10 -0.66 2.12
C SER A 136 3.40 -1.55 3.34
N GLN A 137 3.26 -2.87 3.21
CA GLN A 137 3.57 -3.83 4.28
C GLN A 137 5.07 -3.88 4.59
N LEU A 138 5.94 -3.83 3.57
CA LEU A 138 7.39 -3.74 3.72
C LEU A 138 7.78 -2.54 4.60
N HIS A 139 7.11 -1.41 4.39
CA HIS A 139 7.24 -0.18 5.16
C HIS A 139 6.48 -0.19 6.49
N LYS A 140 5.93 -1.34 6.90
CA LYS A 140 5.14 -1.52 8.13
C LYS A 140 3.93 -0.58 8.23
N ARG A 141 3.36 -0.20 7.09
CA ARG A 141 2.19 0.67 6.98
C ARG A 141 0.94 -0.13 6.63
N ARG A 142 -0.21 0.34 7.14
CA ARG A 142 -1.55 -0.19 6.82
C ARG A 142 -2.35 0.74 5.90
N THR A 143 -1.74 1.82 5.44
CA THR A 143 -2.32 2.81 4.54
C THR A 143 -1.46 2.86 3.30
N LEU A 144 -2.06 2.54 2.16
CA LEU A 144 -1.41 2.60 0.85
C LEU A 144 -1.13 4.06 0.48
N GLN A 145 0.08 4.32 -0.02
CA GLN A 145 0.53 5.64 -0.44
C GLN A 145 0.98 5.63 -1.90
N LYS A 146 1.08 6.82 -2.50
CA LYS A 146 1.59 6.99 -3.87
C LYS A 146 3.00 6.39 -4.05
N GLU A 147 3.84 6.47 -3.03
CA GLU A 147 5.20 5.91 -3.08
C GLU A 147 5.21 4.39 -3.27
N ASP A 148 4.27 3.67 -2.65
CA ASP A 148 4.18 2.22 -2.79
C ASP A 148 3.85 1.81 -4.24
N ILE A 149 3.02 2.61 -4.91
CA ILE A 149 2.65 2.40 -6.31
C ILE A 149 3.85 2.69 -7.21
N ARG A 150 4.60 3.77 -6.93
CA ARG A 150 5.82 4.10 -7.67
C ARG A 150 6.85 2.98 -7.58
N GLU A 151 7.11 2.48 -6.38
CA GLU A 151 8.05 1.36 -6.18
C GLU A 151 7.57 0.09 -6.88
N ALA A 152 6.28 -0.23 -6.82
CA ALA A 152 5.71 -1.37 -7.53
C ALA A 152 5.91 -1.29 -9.05
N ILE A 153 5.72 -0.09 -9.65
CA ILE A 153 5.94 0.16 -11.07
C ILE A 153 7.42 0.02 -11.42
N GLN A 154 8.31 0.69 -10.70
CA GLN A 154 9.76 0.65 -10.95
C GLN A 154 10.39 -0.75 -10.82
N LYS A 155 9.73 -1.67 -10.11
CA LYS A 155 10.20 -3.03 -9.88
C LYS A 155 9.48 -4.07 -10.73
N THR A 156 8.62 -3.64 -11.66
CA THR A 156 7.88 -4.53 -12.55
C THR A 156 7.95 -4.03 -13.98
N ASP A 157 8.83 -4.62 -14.80
CA ASP A 157 9.12 -4.19 -16.18
C ASP A 157 7.87 -4.06 -17.08
N ILE A 158 6.84 -4.90 -16.88
CA ILE A 158 5.60 -4.82 -17.66
C ILE A 158 4.82 -3.51 -17.42
N PHE A 159 5.15 -2.78 -16.37
CA PHE A 159 4.54 -1.50 -15.99
C PHE A 159 5.34 -0.28 -16.45
N ASP A 160 6.39 -0.45 -17.27
CA ASP A 160 7.21 0.66 -17.78
C ASP A 160 6.37 1.72 -18.53
N PHE A 161 5.22 1.35 -19.09
CA PHE A 161 4.29 2.29 -19.73
C PHE A 161 3.69 3.34 -18.76
N LEU A 162 3.89 3.18 -17.44
CA LEU A 162 3.38 4.07 -16.40
C LEU A 162 4.45 5.00 -15.81
N VAL A 163 5.71 4.86 -16.20
CA VAL A 163 6.83 5.63 -15.62
C VAL A 163 6.61 7.14 -15.75
N ASP A 164 6.14 7.60 -16.91
CA ASP A 164 5.89 9.02 -17.16
C ASP A 164 4.57 9.55 -16.55
N VAL A 165 3.77 8.67 -15.94
CA VAL A 165 2.46 9.01 -15.37
C VAL A 165 2.53 9.27 -13.86
N ILE A 166 3.55 8.75 -13.15
CA ILE A 166 3.57 8.62 -11.67
C ILE A 166 4.64 9.45 -10.95
#